data_AF-A0A553QUB3-F1
#
_entry.id   AF-A0A553QUB3-F1
#
_cell.length_a   1.000
_cell.length_b   1.000
_cell.length_c   1.000
_cell.angle_alpha   90.00
_cell.angle_beta   90.00
_cell.angle_gamma   90.00
#
_symmetry.space_group_name_H-M   'P 1'
#
loop_
_entity.id
_entity.type
_entity.pdbx_description
1 polymer ?
#
loop_
_entity_poly.entity_id
_entity_poly.type
_entity_poly.pdbx_seq_one_letter_code
_entity_poly.pdbx_strand_id
1 'polypeptide(L)'
;MMLRLRTSCAIQLHDWMETSTGYILVLEHPEGCKTLHCYLENSLSVDKVTALQFMRQLLNAARHCFSHGVFHRDLHLTNVLVTEPSADLKVIDFGCALAFDNESLDSRKYHGNAIICPPEIKDHDAFLAGPAYVWCPGAIFKEIIKACETNAYRSTIRRCLSHDPADRPTLDELESRLR
;
A
#
# COMPACT_ATOMS: atom_id res chain seq x y z
N MET A 1 -13.91 -6.94 -5.74
CA MET A 1 -13.26 -5.83 -5.00
C MET A 1 -12.72 -4.74 -5.92
N MET A 2 -11.91 -5.09 -6.94
CA MET A 2 -11.34 -4.11 -7.88
C MET A 2 -12.40 -3.24 -8.61
N LEU A 3 -13.60 -3.76 -8.88
CA LEU A 3 -14.71 -2.97 -9.44
C LEU A 3 -15.12 -1.76 -8.58
N ARG A 4 -14.83 -1.78 -7.27
CA ARG A 4 -15.08 -0.66 -6.35
C ARG A 4 -13.97 0.40 -6.39
N LEU A 5 -12.83 0.11 -7.02
CA LEU A 5 -11.63 0.93 -7.02
C LEU A 5 -11.40 1.53 -8.40
N ARG A 6 -12.12 2.61 -8.70
CA ARG A 6 -11.90 3.42 -9.91
C ARG A 6 -11.10 4.66 -9.54
N THR A 7 -9.78 4.54 -9.64
CA THR A 7 -8.83 5.61 -9.33
C THR A 7 -7.60 5.50 -10.23
N SER A 8 -6.81 6.58 -10.33
CA SER A 8 -5.51 6.56 -11.00
C SER A 8 -4.44 5.81 -10.20
N CYS A 9 -4.57 5.73 -8.87
CA CYS A 9 -3.54 5.18 -7.99
C CYS A 9 -3.61 3.66 -7.73
N ALA A 10 -4.55 2.95 -8.39
CA ALA A 10 -4.68 1.51 -8.39
C ALA A 10 -4.88 1.00 -9.83
N ILE A 11 -4.47 -0.24 -10.10
CA ILE A 11 -4.64 -0.86 -11.41
C ILE A 11 -6.12 -1.07 -11.72
N GLN A 12 -6.55 -0.65 -12.90
CA GLN A 12 -7.95 -0.76 -13.29
C GLN A 12 -8.22 -2.16 -13.86
N LEU A 13 -9.34 -2.75 -13.41
CA LEU A 13 -9.93 -3.91 -14.07
C LEU A 13 -10.82 -3.40 -15.21
N HIS A 14 -10.44 -3.68 -16.45
CA HIS A 14 -11.21 -3.32 -17.63
C HIS A 14 -12.30 -4.35 -17.92
N ASP A 15 -11.95 -5.64 -17.84
CA ASP A 15 -12.89 -6.73 -18.08
C ASP A 15 -12.46 -8.00 -17.33
N TRP A 16 -13.35 -8.98 -17.22
CA TRP A 16 -13.04 -10.29 -16.66
C TRP A 16 -13.91 -11.38 -17.29
N MET A 17 -13.37 -12.59 -17.34
CA MET A 17 -14.08 -13.76 -17.87
C MET A 17 -13.90 -14.94 -16.95
N GLU A 18 -14.96 -15.74 -16.79
CA GLU A 18 -14.89 -17.05 -16.14
C GLU A 18 -14.55 -18.14 -17.17
N THR A 19 -13.71 -19.07 -16.78
CA THR A 19 -13.34 -20.26 -17.56
C THR A 19 -13.60 -21.51 -16.73
N SER A 20 -13.51 -22.69 -17.35
CA SER A 20 -13.67 -23.96 -16.62
C SER A 20 -12.62 -24.21 -15.53
N THR A 21 -11.52 -23.47 -15.55
CA THR A 21 -10.39 -23.64 -14.63
C THR A 21 -10.13 -22.42 -13.74
N GLY A 22 -10.91 -21.33 -13.87
CA GLY A 22 -10.73 -20.13 -13.06
C GLY A 22 -11.22 -18.87 -13.75
N TYR A 23 -10.47 -17.78 -13.59
CA TYR A 23 -10.82 -16.45 -14.10
C TYR A 23 -9.67 -15.85 -14.89
N ILE A 24 -10.01 -15.15 -15.97
CA ILE A 24 -9.10 -14.30 -16.72
C ILE A 24 -9.45 -12.85 -16.39
N LEU A 25 -8.46 -12.07 -15.94
CA LEU A 25 -8.63 -10.65 -15.64
C LEU A 25 -7.94 -9.82 -16.73
N VAL A 26 -8.69 -8.92 -17.36
CA VAL A 26 -8.18 -7.93 -18.30
C VAL A 26 -7.92 -6.64 -17.52
N LEU A 27 -6.65 -6.38 -17.25
CA LEU A 27 -6.20 -5.24 -16.45
C LEU A 27 -5.62 -4.14 -17.35
N GLU A 28 -5.64 -2.92 -16.84
CA GLU A 28 -4.84 -1.81 -17.36
C GLU A 28 -3.37 -2.21 -17.47
N HIS A 29 -2.70 -1.73 -18.51
CA HIS A 29 -1.27 -1.91 -18.71
C HIS A 29 -0.57 -0.55 -18.77
N PRO A 30 0.01 -0.06 -17.66
CA PRO A 30 0.78 1.18 -17.65
C PRO A 30 2.04 1.02 -18.51
N GLU A 31 2.16 1.82 -19.56
CA GLU A 31 3.37 1.83 -20.39
C GLU A 31 4.56 2.45 -19.63
N GLY A 32 5.77 1.96 -19.91
CA GLY A 32 7.00 2.54 -19.35
C GLY A 32 7.05 2.50 -17.82
N CYS A 33 6.62 1.40 -17.20
CA CYS A 33 6.63 1.25 -15.74
C CYS A 33 7.59 0.19 -15.24
N LYS A 34 7.99 0.31 -13.98
CA LYS A 34 8.72 -0.72 -13.21
C LYS A 34 8.19 -0.77 -11.79
N THR A 35 8.46 -1.84 -11.05
CA THR A 35 8.07 -1.87 -9.63
C THR A 35 8.83 -0.81 -8.83
N LEU A 36 8.24 -0.30 -7.75
CA LEU A 36 8.90 0.63 -6.84
C LEU A 36 10.16 -0.01 -6.25
N HIS A 37 10.17 -1.32 -6.03
CA HIS A 37 11.38 -2.06 -5.68
C HIS A 37 12.51 -1.85 -6.70
N CYS A 38 12.25 -2.16 -7.97
CA CYS A 38 13.24 -1.97 -9.04
C CYS A 38 13.62 -0.50 -9.23
N TYR A 39 12.68 0.44 -9.02
CA TYR A 39 12.96 1.86 -9.07
C TYR A 39 13.98 2.28 -8.00
N LEU A 40 13.76 1.88 -6.75
CA LEU A 40 14.64 2.24 -5.63
C LEU A 40 16.00 1.55 -5.71
N GLU A 41 16.08 0.31 -6.21
CA GLU A 41 17.36 -0.40 -6.37
C GLU A 41 18.24 0.15 -7.50
N ASN A 42 17.63 0.58 -8.61
CA ASN A 42 18.38 1.05 -9.78
C ASN A 42 18.66 2.56 -9.75
N SER A 43 18.10 3.29 -8.79
CA SER A 43 18.35 4.72 -8.62
C SER A 43 19.56 4.94 -7.73
N LEU A 44 20.50 5.80 -8.14
CA LEU A 44 21.61 6.22 -7.28
C LEU A 44 21.09 6.96 -6.03
N SER A 45 20.08 7.80 -6.21
CA SER A 45 19.33 8.44 -5.13
C SER A 45 17.95 8.89 -5.62
N VAL A 46 17.01 9.02 -4.70
CA VAL A 46 15.69 9.61 -4.97
C VAL A 46 15.68 11.03 -4.43
N ASP A 47 15.37 12.02 -5.25
CA ASP A 47 15.30 13.40 -4.76
C ASP A 47 14.09 13.59 -3.80
N LYS A 48 14.15 14.65 -2.98
CA LYS A 48 13.14 14.92 -1.94
C LYS A 48 11.74 15.14 -2.50
N VAL A 49 11.62 15.71 -3.70
CA VAL A 49 10.33 16.00 -4.33
C VAL A 49 9.69 14.68 -4.76
N THR A 50 10.44 13.83 -5.45
CA THR A 50 9.99 12.49 -5.87
C THR A 50 9.66 11.61 -4.66
N ALA A 51 10.49 11.63 -3.61
CA ALA A 51 10.23 10.88 -2.39
C ALA A 51 8.91 11.30 -1.71
N LEU A 52 8.66 12.62 -1.61
CA LEU A 52 7.41 13.14 -1.06
C LEU A 52 6.21 12.81 -1.97
N GLN A 53 6.38 12.89 -3.29
CA GLN A 53 5.38 12.48 -4.27
C GLN A 53 4.98 11.02 -4.08
N PHE A 54 5.95 10.11 -3.99
CA PHE A 54 5.69 8.68 -3.74
C PHE A 54 4.94 8.46 -2.43
N MET A 55 5.37 9.07 -1.33
CA MET A 55 4.67 8.92 -0.05
C MET A 55 3.22 9.40 -0.11
N ARG A 56 2.96 10.54 -0.77
CA ARG A 56 1.61 11.11 -0.94
C ARG A 56 0.74 10.23 -1.83
N GLN A 57 1.25 9.79 -2.97
CA GLN A 57 0.49 8.93 -3.89
C GLN A 57 0.15 7.57 -3.26
N LEU A 58 1.09 6.97 -2.53
CA LEU A 58 0.86 5.72 -1.82
C LEU A 58 -0.17 5.89 -0.69
N LEU A 59 -0.10 6.98 0.08
CA LEU A 59 -1.11 7.28 1.09
C LEU A 59 -2.49 7.46 0.46
N ASN A 60 -2.58 8.17 -0.67
CA ASN A 60 -3.83 8.34 -1.39
C ASN A 60 -4.41 7.01 -1.88
N ALA A 61 -3.56 6.10 -2.38
CA ALA A 61 -3.99 4.75 -2.76
C ALA A 61 -4.52 3.96 -1.56
N ALA A 62 -3.81 4.01 -0.43
CA ALA A 62 -4.21 3.37 0.80
C ALA A 62 -5.57 3.87 1.31
N ARG A 63 -5.74 5.20 1.35
CA ARG A 63 -7.01 5.85 1.74
C ARG A 63 -8.15 5.51 0.80
N HIS A 64 -7.89 5.47 -0.51
CA HIS A 64 -8.91 5.13 -1.49
C HIS A 64 -9.41 3.69 -1.28
N CYS A 65 -8.49 2.74 -1.09
CA CYS A 65 -8.86 1.36 -0.77
C CYS A 65 -9.64 1.25 0.55
N PHE A 66 -9.11 1.88 1.61
CA PHE A 66 -9.71 1.85 2.94
C PHE A 66 -11.14 2.42 2.95
N SER A 67 -11.35 3.59 2.34
CA SER A 67 -12.67 4.24 2.26
C SER A 67 -13.71 3.46 1.43
N HIS A 68 -13.27 2.55 0.56
CA HIS A 68 -14.14 1.67 -0.23
C HIS A 68 -14.32 0.28 0.41
N GLY A 69 -13.90 0.12 1.68
CA GLY A 69 -14.00 -1.14 2.42
C GLY A 69 -13.11 -2.23 1.83
N VAL A 70 -11.96 -1.87 1.25
CA VAL A 70 -10.99 -2.80 0.67
C VAL A 70 -9.71 -2.77 1.49
N PHE A 71 -9.35 -3.89 2.11
CA PHE A 71 -8.05 -4.10 2.75
C PHE A 71 -7.12 -4.89 1.82
N HIS A 72 -6.06 -4.27 1.32
CA HIS A 72 -5.16 -4.90 0.34
C HIS A 72 -4.43 -6.15 0.89
N ARG A 73 -4.00 -6.11 2.16
CA ARG A 73 -3.19 -7.13 2.87
C ARG A 73 -1.80 -7.42 2.29
N ASP A 74 -1.55 -7.10 1.02
CA ASP A 74 -0.28 -7.42 0.36
C ASP A 74 0.47 -6.22 -0.21
N LEU A 75 0.42 -5.09 0.51
CA LEU A 75 0.99 -3.83 0.01
C LEU A 75 2.47 -3.72 0.36
N HIS A 76 3.36 -3.98 -0.62
CA HIS A 76 4.81 -3.82 -0.52
C HIS A 76 5.41 -3.24 -1.81
N LEU A 77 6.73 -3.00 -1.82
CA LEU A 77 7.45 -2.34 -2.92
C LEU A 77 7.26 -2.99 -4.31
N THR A 78 7.11 -4.32 -4.38
CA THR A 78 6.88 -5.00 -5.67
C THR A 78 5.43 -4.97 -6.14
N ASN A 79 4.46 -4.68 -5.25
CA ASN A 79 3.04 -4.52 -5.57
C ASN A 79 2.65 -3.04 -5.78
N VAL A 80 3.65 -2.20 -6.08
CA VAL A 80 3.48 -0.81 -6.49
C VAL A 80 4.31 -0.59 -7.75
N LEU A 81 3.67 -0.16 -8.83
CA LEU A 81 4.34 0.28 -10.05
C LEU A 81 4.66 1.76 -9.97
N VAL A 82 5.74 2.16 -10.63
CA VAL A 82 6.17 3.54 -10.88
C VAL A 82 6.21 3.73 -12.40
N THR A 83 5.47 4.69 -12.94
CA THR A 83 5.54 5.06 -14.35
C THR A 83 6.69 6.05 -14.61
N GLU A 84 7.36 5.92 -15.75
CA GLU A 84 8.38 6.86 -16.21
C GLU A 84 7.87 7.65 -17.43
N PRO A 85 8.15 8.95 -17.53
CA PRO A 85 8.95 9.77 -16.62
C PRO A 85 8.14 10.43 -15.48
N SER A 86 6.82 10.20 -15.41
CA SER A 86 5.93 10.98 -14.53
C SER A 86 6.06 10.66 -13.04
N ALA A 87 6.67 9.53 -12.69
CA ALA A 87 6.81 9.04 -11.32
C ALA A 87 5.45 8.86 -10.62
N ASP A 88 4.44 8.38 -11.36
CA ASP A 88 3.13 8.05 -10.79
C ASP A 88 3.12 6.63 -10.24
N LEU A 89 2.53 6.49 -9.06
CA LEU A 89 2.37 5.22 -8.38
C LEU A 89 1.04 4.56 -8.71
N LYS A 90 1.09 3.25 -8.94
CA LYS A 90 -0.10 2.43 -9.10
C LYS A 90 0.01 1.15 -8.30
N VAL A 91 -0.90 0.97 -7.35
CA VAL A 91 -1.00 -0.28 -6.57
C VAL A 91 -1.55 -1.38 -7.47
N ILE A 92 -0.89 -2.53 -7.45
CA ILE A 92 -1.25 -3.72 -8.22
C ILE A 92 -1.48 -4.91 -7.28
N ASP A 93 -1.98 -6.01 -7.86
CA ASP A 93 -2.15 -7.31 -7.18
C ASP A 93 -3.08 -7.29 -5.96
N PHE A 94 -4.38 -7.26 -6.23
CA PHE A 94 -5.43 -7.40 -5.23
C PHE A 94 -5.78 -8.87 -4.93
N GLY A 95 -4.94 -9.84 -5.28
CA GLY A 95 -5.22 -11.28 -5.08
C GLY A 95 -5.40 -11.65 -3.61
N CYS A 96 -4.71 -10.94 -2.72
CA CYS A 96 -4.84 -11.09 -1.28
C CYS A 96 -5.85 -10.12 -0.66
N ALA A 97 -6.55 -9.29 -1.41
CA ALA A 97 -7.39 -8.26 -0.81
C ALA A 97 -8.62 -8.87 -0.08
N LEU A 98 -9.10 -8.19 0.97
CA LEU A 98 -10.30 -8.54 1.73
C LEU A 98 -11.29 -7.37 1.79
N ALA A 99 -12.58 -7.64 1.61
CA ALA A 99 -13.62 -6.65 1.89
C ALA A 99 -13.90 -6.59 3.40
N PHE A 100 -14.06 -5.39 3.95
CA PHE A 100 -14.33 -5.18 5.38
C PHE A 100 -15.31 -4.01 5.58
N ASP A 101 -15.91 -3.93 6.77
CA ASP A 101 -16.98 -3.00 7.16
C ASP A 101 -16.72 -2.31 8.52
N ASN A 102 -15.44 -2.02 8.80
CA ASN A 102 -14.93 -1.44 10.05
C ASN A 102 -15.09 -2.31 11.31
N GLU A 103 -15.56 -3.55 11.18
CA GLU A 103 -15.51 -4.55 12.25
C GLU A 103 -14.11 -5.15 12.41
N SER A 104 -13.89 -5.86 13.52
CA SER A 104 -12.66 -6.61 13.75
C SER A 104 -12.56 -7.80 12.79
N LEU A 105 -11.35 -8.03 12.30
CA LEU A 105 -11.02 -9.10 11.36
C LEU A 105 -10.32 -10.23 12.10
N ASP A 106 -10.67 -11.48 11.76
CA ASP A 106 -10.00 -12.68 12.32
C ASP A 106 -8.58 -12.80 11.76
N SER A 107 -7.59 -12.73 12.66
CA SER A 107 -6.17 -12.81 12.33
C SER A 107 -5.80 -14.11 11.60
N ARG A 108 -6.50 -15.21 11.90
CA ARG A 108 -6.25 -16.53 11.26
C ARG A 108 -6.66 -16.55 9.79
N LYS A 109 -7.45 -15.59 9.34
CA LYS A 109 -7.87 -15.42 7.94
C LYS A 109 -6.98 -14.44 7.19
N TYR A 110 -5.90 -13.96 7.79
CA TYR A 110 -4.92 -13.11 7.11
C TYR A 110 -4.06 -13.95 6.15
N HIS A 111 -4.08 -13.56 4.87
CA HIS A 111 -3.35 -14.26 3.81
C HIS A 111 -2.42 -13.33 3.02
N GLY A 112 -2.05 -12.18 3.58
CA GLY A 112 -1.09 -11.25 2.97
C GLY A 112 0.38 -11.64 3.22
N ASN A 113 1.32 -10.88 2.67
CA ASN A 113 2.76 -11.10 2.84
C ASN A 113 3.19 -11.15 4.32
N ALA A 114 3.88 -12.24 4.67
CA ALA A 114 4.28 -12.55 6.03
C ALA A 114 5.45 -11.69 6.56
N ILE A 115 6.27 -11.13 5.67
CA ILE A 115 7.44 -10.30 6.00
C ILE A 115 6.97 -8.91 6.47
N ILE A 116 6.01 -8.32 5.76
CA ILE A 116 5.45 -7.01 6.07
C ILE A 116 4.15 -7.08 6.88
N CYS A 117 3.81 -8.26 7.41
CA CYS A 117 2.61 -8.48 8.20
C CYS A 117 2.60 -7.59 9.47
N PRO A 118 1.56 -6.77 9.69
CA PRO A 118 1.37 -6.04 10.94
C PRO A 118 1.46 -6.96 12.17
N PRO A 119 2.18 -6.57 13.23
CA PRO A 119 2.47 -7.44 14.38
C PRO A 119 1.20 -7.94 15.09
N GLU A 120 0.16 -7.10 15.18
CA GLU A 120 -1.10 -7.42 15.86
C GLU A 120 -1.83 -8.63 15.27
N ILE A 121 -1.55 -8.98 14.00
CA ILE A 121 -2.11 -10.18 13.36
C ILE A 121 -1.48 -11.46 13.93
N LYS A 122 -0.23 -11.39 14.39
CA LYS A 122 0.46 -12.54 15.02
C LYS A 122 0.18 -12.60 16.52
N ASP A 123 0.00 -11.44 17.14
CA ASP A 123 -0.09 -11.33 18.60
C ASP A 123 -1.51 -11.51 19.14
N HIS A 124 -2.53 -11.33 18.30
CA HIS A 124 -3.94 -11.35 18.70
C HIS A 124 -4.81 -12.16 17.74
N ASP A 125 -5.92 -12.69 18.25
CA ASP A 125 -6.89 -13.45 17.44
C ASP A 125 -7.70 -12.56 16.48
N ALA A 126 -7.77 -11.26 16.74
CA ALA A 126 -8.46 -10.31 15.89
C ALA A 126 -7.75 -8.95 15.85
N PHE A 127 -7.93 -8.22 14.75
CA PHE A 127 -7.31 -6.92 14.53
C PHE A 127 -8.25 -5.96 13.79
N LEU A 128 -7.94 -4.66 13.84
CA LEU A 128 -8.67 -3.63 13.09
C LEU A 128 -7.92 -3.29 11.79
N ALA A 129 -8.66 -3.19 10.68
CA ALA A 129 -8.06 -2.88 9.38
C ALA A 129 -7.33 -1.54 9.35
N GLY A 130 -7.81 -0.51 10.07
CA GLY A 130 -7.24 0.85 10.05
C GLY A 130 -5.77 0.91 10.46
N PRO A 131 -5.41 0.54 11.69
CA PRO A 131 -4.02 0.49 12.15
C PRO A 131 -3.14 -0.46 11.32
N ALA A 132 -3.68 -1.60 10.88
CA ALA A 132 -2.98 -2.53 10.00
C ALA A 132 -2.68 -1.92 8.63
N TYR A 133 -3.60 -1.10 8.08
CA TYR A 133 -3.39 -0.37 6.83
C TYR A 133 -2.32 0.69 6.95
N VAL A 134 -2.09 1.28 8.14
CA VAL A 134 -1.06 2.30 8.36
C VAL A 134 0.35 1.70 8.36
N TRP A 135 0.48 0.46 8.83
CA TRP A 135 1.75 -0.25 8.92
C TRP A 135 2.43 -0.43 7.55
N CYS A 136 1.71 -0.98 6.55
CA CYS A 136 2.31 -1.33 5.26
C CYS A 136 2.86 -0.11 4.48
N PRO A 137 2.12 1.00 4.30
CA PRO A 137 2.66 2.26 3.77
C PRO A 137 3.82 2.78 4.61
N GLY A 138 3.77 2.67 5.94
CA GLY A 138 4.88 3.04 6.82
C GLY A 138 6.18 2.29 6.51
N ALA A 139 6.08 0.99 6.21
CA ALA A 139 7.21 0.16 5.80
C ALA A 139 7.78 0.62 4.45
N ILE A 140 6.92 0.97 3.49
CA ILE A 140 7.34 1.49 2.19
C ILE A 140 7.95 2.90 2.32
N PHE A 141 7.36 3.79 3.14
CA PHE A 141 7.90 5.12 3.42
C PHE A 141 9.32 5.07 3.96
N LYS A 142 9.61 4.09 4.83
CA LYS A 142 10.95 3.86 5.36
C LYS A 142 11.97 3.61 4.24
N GLU A 143 11.63 2.76 3.27
CA GLU A 143 12.53 2.45 2.16
C GLU A 143 12.67 3.64 1.18
N ILE A 144 11.59 4.38 0.92
CA ILE A 144 11.63 5.62 0.13
C ILE A 144 12.56 6.66 0.79
N ILE A 145 12.39 6.92 2.09
CA ILE A 145 13.18 7.92 2.81
C ILE A 145 14.65 7.50 2.94
N LYS A 146 14.92 6.20 3.07
CA LYS A 146 16.27 5.64 3.02
C LYS A 146 16.94 5.91 1.67
N ALA A 147 16.25 5.64 0.56
CA ALA A 147 16.76 5.92 -0.79
C ALA A 147 16.90 7.43 -1.09
N CYS A 148 16.18 8.28 -0.36
CA CYS A 148 16.29 9.73 -0.41
C CYS A 148 17.42 10.30 0.47
N GLU A 149 18.09 9.45 1.26
CA GLU A 149 19.20 9.82 2.15
C GLU A 149 18.84 10.97 3.11
N THR A 150 17.60 10.98 3.62
CA THR A 150 17.10 12.03 4.52
C THR A 150 16.57 11.45 5.84
N ASN A 151 16.63 12.27 6.89
CA ASN A 151 15.99 11.96 8.19
C ASN A 151 14.60 12.60 8.34
N ALA A 152 14.10 13.27 7.30
CA ALA A 152 12.75 13.81 7.29
C ALA A 152 11.72 12.69 7.56
N TYR A 153 10.62 13.04 8.22
CA TYR A 153 9.52 12.11 8.55
C TYR A 153 9.90 10.89 9.42
N ARG A 154 11.13 10.80 9.96
CA ARG A 154 11.57 9.69 10.82
C ARG A 154 10.61 9.44 11.99
N SER A 155 10.11 10.51 12.63
CA SER A 155 9.13 10.39 13.72
C SER A 155 7.78 9.86 13.25
N THR A 156 7.29 10.32 12.10
CA THR A 156 6.06 9.84 11.46
C THR A 156 6.18 8.35 11.11
N ILE A 157 7.27 7.96 10.43
CA ILE A 157 7.53 6.56 10.04
C ILE A 157 7.65 5.66 11.28
N ARG A 158 8.35 6.13 12.32
CA ARG A 158 8.44 5.39 13.59
C ARG A 158 7.06 5.12 14.19
N ARG A 159 6.14 6.10 14.14
CA ARG A 159 4.78 5.91 14.64
C ARG A 159 3.95 4.98 13.75
N CYS A 160 4.10 5.04 12.42
CA CYS A 160 3.42 4.08 11.53
C CYS A 160 3.83 2.63 11.83
N LEU A 161 5.11 2.44 12.18
CA LEU A 161 5.72 1.15 12.49
C LEU A 161 5.72 0.83 14.00
N SER A 162 4.86 1.49 14.79
CA SER A 162 4.68 1.14 16.19
C SER A 162 4.11 -0.28 16.32
N HIS A 163 4.65 -1.04 17.27
CA HIS A 163 4.17 -2.39 17.55
C HIS A 163 2.73 -2.38 18.03
N ASP A 164 2.42 -1.52 19.01
CA ASP A 164 1.04 -1.27 19.45
C ASP A 164 0.26 -0.55 18.34
N PRO A 165 -0.82 -1.15 17.80
CA PRO A 165 -1.65 -0.51 16.79
C PRO A 165 -2.29 0.81 17.26
N ALA A 166 -2.49 1.01 18.57
CA ALA A 166 -3.06 2.24 19.12
C ALA A 166 -2.11 3.45 19.03
N ASP A 167 -0.80 3.21 18.94
CA ASP A 167 0.20 4.28 18.79
C ASP A 167 0.33 4.80 17.35
N ARG A 168 -0.23 4.05 16.39
CA ARG A 168 -0.16 4.38 14.97
C ARG A 168 -1.11 5.54 14.66
N PRO A 169 -0.68 6.52 13.84
CA PRO A 169 -1.56 7.58 13.41
C PRO A 169 -2.67 7.04 12.51
N THR A 170 -3.78 7.76 12.37
CA THR A 170 -4.77 7.43 11.35
C THR A 170 -4.27 7.82 9.95
N LEU A 171 -4.91 7.30 8.90
CA LEU A 171 -4.60 7.71 7.51
C LEU A 171 -4.89 9.22 7.28
N ASP A 172 -5.84 9.80 8.01
CA ASP A 172 -6.16 11.23 7.97
C ASP A 172 -5.09 12.09 8.67
N GLU A 173 -4.61 11.63 9.83
CA GLU A 173 -3.50 12.27 10.52
C GLU A 173 -2.20 12.23 9.70
N LEU A 174 -1.97 11.15 8.95
CA LEU A 174 -0.83 11.04 8.04
C LEU A 174 -0.91 12.02 6.88
N GLU A 175 -2.10 12.21 6.30
CA GLU A 175 -2.28 13.16 5.20
C GLU A 175 -1.90 14.57 5.65
N SER A 176 -2.37 14.97 6.84
CA SER A 176 -2.06 16.28 7.43
C SER A 176 -0.55 16.49 7.65
N ARG A 177 0.21 15.42 7.85
CA ARG A 177 1.68 15.45 8.05
C ARG A 177 2.49 15.45 6.76
N LEU A 178 1.91 15.01 5.65
CA LEU A 178 2.56 14.92 4.33
C LEU A 178 2.15 16.05 3.37
N ARG A 179 1.35 17.02 3.85
CA ARG A 179 0.92 18.20 3.08
C ARG A 179 2.06 19.16 2.82
#